data_AF-A0A7W0X3T8-F1
#
_entry.id   AF-A0A7W0X3T8-F1
#
_cell.length_a   1.000
_cell.length_b   1.000
_cell.length_c   1.000
_cell.angle_alpha   90.00
_cell.angle_beta   90.00
_cell.angle_gamma   90.00
#
_symmetry.space_group_name_H-M   'P 1'
#
loop_
_entity.id
_entity.type
_entity.pdbx_description
1 polymer ?
#
loop_
_entity_poly.entity_id
_entity_poly.type
_entity_poly.pdbx_seq_one_letter_code
_entity_poly.pdbx_strand_id
1 'polypeptide(L)' 'MKAIFYDTYGPPDLLELRDIDKPVVYDDEVLVRVHAAGLNICDCFSVRGAPFAMRMVTGLLKPK' A
#
# COMPACT_ATOMS: atom_id res chain seq x y z
N MET A 1 9.32 -11.51 3.04
CA MET A 1 9.45 -10.78 1.76
C MET A 1 9.47 -9.28 2.04
N LYS A 2 9.88 -8.43 1.11
CA LYS A 2 9.91 -6.97 1.32
C LYS A 2 8.69 -6.30 0.71
N ALA A 3 8.16 -5.28 1.36
CA ALA A 3 7.04 -4.47 0.89
C ALA A 3 7.21 -2.99 1.29
N ILE A 4 6.65 -2.09 0.49
CA ILE A 4 6.55 -0.67 0.85
C ILE A 4 5.33 -0.48 1.75
N PHE A 5 5.54 0.14 2.91
CA PHE A 5 4.54 0.35 3.96
C PHE A 5 4.41 1.83 4.33
N TYR A 6 3.22 2.23 4.76
CA TYR A 6 2.94 3.52 5.37
C TYR A 6 1.74 3.38 6.32
N ASP A 7 1.89 3.82 7.57
CA ASP A 7 0.84 3.68 8.59
C ASP A 7 0.09 5.00 8.85
N THR A 8 0.50 6.07 8.17
CA THR A 8 -0.07 7.42 8.29
C THR A 8 -0.11 8.08 6.93
N TYR A 9 -1.15 8.85 6.66
CA TYR A 9 -1.24 9.66 5.45
C TYR A 9 -0.22 10.79 5.45
N GLY A 10 0.46 11.00 4.33
CA GLY A 10 1.42 12.09 4.23
C GLY A 10 2.26 12.10 2.96
N PRO A 11 3.40 12.82 2.96
CA PRO A 11 4.30 12.83 1.83
C PRO A 11 4.93 11.44 1.60
N PRO A 12 5.42 11.16 0.38
CA PRO A 12 6.05 9.88 0.04
C PRO A 12 7.27 9.52 0.90
N ASP A 13 7.90 10.49 1.57
CA ASP A 13 9.04 10.27 2.47
C ASP A 13 8.69 9.40 3.70
N LEU A 14 7.39 9.22 3.99
CA LEU A 14 6.91 8.32 5.04
C LEU A 14 6.85 6.85 4.59
N LEU A 15 7.13 6.56 3.31
CA LEU A 15 7.14 5.20 2.80
C LEU A 15 8.38 4.47 3.31
N GLU A 16 8.15 3.32 3.92
CA GLU A 16 9.22 2.47 4.48
C GLU A 16 9.26 1.13 3.77
N LEU A 17 10.46 0.67 3.42
CA LEU A 17 10.66 -0.70 2.97
C LEU A 17 10.76 -1.61 4.20
N ARG A 18 9.78 -2.48 4.41
CA ARG A 18 9.71 -3.39 5.55
C ARG A 18 9.81 -4.85 5.10
N ASP A 19 10.41 -5.68 5.95
CA ASP A 19 10.31 -7.14 5.83
C ASP A 19 8.99 -7.60 6.47
N ILE A 20 8.25 -8.42 5.72
CA ILE A 20 6.96 -9.00 6.11
C ILE A 20 6.98 -10.52 5.92
N ASP A 21 6.09 -11.22 6.60
CA ASP A 21 5.93 -12.66 6.40
C ASP A 21 5.42 -12.98 4.98
N LYS A 22 5.69 -14.20 4.54
CA LYS A 22 5.13 -14.69 3.28
C LYS A 22 3.62 -14.90 3.48
N PRO A 23 2.76 -14.35 2.60
CA PRO A 23 1.31 -14.52 2.74
C PRO A 23 0.91 -16.00 2.58
N VAL A 24 -0.15 -16.38 3.30
CA VAL A 24 -0.84 -17.66 3.13
C VAL A 24 -1.60 -17.61 1.80
N VAL A 25 -1.63 -18.73 1.07
CA VAL A 25 -2.31 -18.86 -0.23
C VAL A 25 -3.40 -19.90 -0.07
N TYR A 26 -4.65 -19.55 -0.37
CA TYR A 26 -5.78 -20.47 -0.36
C TYR A 26 -5.96 -21.18 -1.71
N ASP A 27 -6.90 -22.13 -1.79
CA ASP A 27 -7.06 -23.04 -2.93
C ASP A 27 -7.34 -22.32 -4.27
N ASP A 28 -7.95 -21.13 -4.23
CA ASP A 28 -8.31 -20.31 -5.40
C ASP A 28 -7.38 -19.10 -5.62
N GLU A 29 -6.26 -19.04 -4.90
CA GLU A 29 -5.30 -17.93 -4.96
C GLU A 29 -3.95 -18.36 -5.55
N VAL A 30 -3.19 -17.37 -6.03
CA VAL A 30 -1.82 -17.57 -6.50
C VAL A 30 -0.88 -16.58 -5.86
N LEU A 31 0.30 -17.05 -5.45
CA LEU A 31 1.36 -16.18 -4.98
C LEU A 31 2.25 -15.72 -6.13
N VAL A 32 2.20 -14.41 -6.41
CA VAL A 32 3.02 -13.80 -7.45
C VAL A 32 4.32 -13.25 -6.86
N ARG A 33 5.45 -13.63 -7.44
CA ARG A 33 6.74 -13.00 -7.15
C ARG A 33 6.90 -11.74 -8.01
N VAL A 34 6.62 -10.58 -7.41
CA VAL A 34 6.74 -9.28 -8.08
C VAL A 34 8.20 -9.00 -8.45
N HIS A 35 8.47 -8.79 -9.75
CA HIS A 35 9.79 -8.39 -10.24
C HIS A 35 9.94 -6.86 -10.35
N ALA A 36 8.86 -6.19 -10.77
CA ALA A 36 8.75 -4.74 -10.83
C ALA A 36 7.29 -4.32 -10.59
N ALA A 37 7.10 -3.12 -10.04
CA ALA A 37 5.79 -2.49 -9.86
C ALA A 37 5.80 -1.11 -10.54
N GLY A 38 4.77 -0.82 -11.33
CA GLY A 38 4.59 0.49 -11.93
C GLY A 38 4.01 1.48 -10.92
N LEU A 39 4.47 2.74 -10.98
CA LEU A 39 3.90 3.83 -10.19
C LEU A 39 2.80 4.53 -10.98
N ASN A 40 1.66 4.73 -10.34
CA ASN A 40 0.48 5.37 -10.89
C ASN A 40 0.11 6.62 -10.06
N ILE A 41 -0.59 7.56 -10.67
CA ILE A 41 -1.02 8.78 -9.98
C ILE A 41 -1.94 8.48 -8.77
N CYS A 42 -2.72 7.40 -8.84
CA CYS A 42 -3.58 6.95 -7.74
C CYS A 42 -2.80 6.51 -6.50
N ASP A 43 -1.54 6.09 -6.64
CA ASP A 43 -0.70 5.74 -5.51
C ASP A 43 -0.40 6.99 -4.67
N CYS A 44 -0.15 8.13 -5.34
CA CYS A 44 0.06 9.41 -4.66
C CYS A 44 -1.17 9.84 -3.86
N PHE A 45 -2.37 9.65 -4.42
CA PHE A 45 -3.62 9.99 -3.76
C PHE A 45 -3.88 9.12 -2.53
N SER A 46 -3.55 7.82 -2.63
CA SER A 46 -3.69 6.86 -1.53
C SER A 46 -2.70 7.16 -0.39
N VAL A 47 -1.41 7.34 -0.71
CA VAL A 47 -0.36 7.64 0.28
C VAL A 47 -0.61 8.97 1.01
N ARG A 48 -1.08 9.99 0.29
CA ARG A 48 -1.41 11.30 0.90
C ARG A 48 -2.78 11.31 1.58
N GLY A 49 -3.65 10.36 1.27
CA GLY A 49 -5.07 10.40 1.64
C GLY A 49 -5.76 11.66 1.11
N ALA A 50 -5.43 12.06 -0.12
CA ALA A 50 -5.86 13.31 -0.75
C ALA A 50 -6.29 13.07 -2.22
N PRO A 51 -7.42 13.65 -2.68
CA PRO A 51 -8.36 14.50 -1.94
C PRO A 51 -9.03 13.73 -0.80
N PHE A 52 -9.63 14.43 0.19
CA PHE A 52 -10.17 13.82 1.41
C PHE A 52 -11.12 12.64 1.14
N ALA A 53 -11.85 12.69 0.01
CA ALA A 53 -12.71 11.60 -0.44
C ALA A 53 -11.99 10.24 -0.59
N MET A 54 -10.69 10.22 -0.90
CA MET A 54 -9.90 8.99 -0.97
C MET A 54 -9.87 8.22 0.36
N ARG A 55 -9.95 8.93 1.49
CA ARG A 55 -9.98 8.30 2.82
C ARG A 55 -11.23 7.47 3.06
N MET A 56 -12.28 7.63 2.26
CA MET A 56 -13.45 6.74 2.32
C MET A 56 -13.13 5.32 1.86
N VAL A 57 -12.15 5.15 0.96
CA VAL A 57 -11.73 3.84 0.45
C VAL A 57 -10.42 3.35 1.06
N THR A 58 -9.49 4.25 1.41
CA THR A 58 -8.18 3.89 1.98
C THR A 58 -8.15 3.89 3.52
N GLY A 59 -9.19 4.41 4.20
CA GLY A 59 -9.29 4.48 5.66
C GLY A 59 -9.47 5.91 6.20
N LEU A 60 -10.45 6.16 7.07
CA LEU A 60 -10.87 7.53 7.39
C LEU A 60 -9.81 8.33 8.17
N LEU A 61 -9.26 7.74 9.23
CA LEU A 61 -8.28 8.39 10.13
C LEU A 61 -6.85 8.11 9.70
N LYS A 62 -6.56 6.86 9.33
CA LYS A 62 -5.26 6.38 8.87
C LYS A 62 -5.45 5.35 7.74
N PRO A 63 -4.41 5.07 6.93
CA PRO A 63 -4.43 4.00 5.94
C PRO A 63 -4.85 2.66 6.56
N LYS A 64 -5.56 1.84 5.77
CA LYS A 64 -5.94 0.46 6.11
C LYS A 64 -4.91 -0.54 5.60
#